data_AF-A0A7X8NAQ0-F1
#
_entry.id   AF-A0A7X8NAQ0-F1
#
_cell.length_a   1.000
_cell.length_b   1.000
_cell.length_c   1.000
_cell.angle_alpha   90.00
_cell.angle_beta   90.00
_cell.angle_gamma   90.00
#
_symmetry.space_group_name_H-M   'P 1'
#
loop_
_entity.id
_entity.type
_entity.pdbx_description
1 polymer ?
#
loop_
_entity_poly.entity_id
_entity_poly.type
_entity_poly.pdbx_seq_one_letter_code
_entity_poly.pdbx_strand_id
1 'polypeptide(L)'
;MVFYEKEFKEYALNKGLELTTIENYLEELTNISIFVGERISEKNLSNLSDLRILIEKLRKYKNQKSIDKVVPAMKFYMEMIKVLFENIEKE
;
A
#
# COMPACT_ATOMS: atom_id res chain seq x y z
N MET A 1 -14.77 -2.50 -5.71
CA MET A 1 -13.81 -3.14 -6.63
C MET A 1 -12.70 -2.10 -6.84
N VAL A 2 -11.41 -2.26 -6.49
CA VAL A 2 -10.69 -3.37 -5.81
C VAL A 2 -9.43 -2.81 -5.15
N PHE A 3 -9.02 -3.48 -4.09
CA PHE A 3 -7.61 -3.62 -3.75
C PHE A 3 -6.90 -4.31 -4.94
N TYR A 4 -6.03 -3.60 -5.68
CA TYR A 4 -5.29 -4.09 -6.87
C TYR A 4 -4.27 -5.21 -6.54
N GLU A 5 -4.73 -6.32 -5.97
CA GLU A 5 -3.88 -7.39 -5.47
C GLU A 5 -3.08 -8.06 -6.59
N LYS A 6 -3.71 -8.30 -7.73
CA LYS A 6 -3.06 -8.93 -8.88
C LYS A 6 -1.97 -8.04 -9.43
N GLU A 7 -2.28 -6.77 -9.68
CA GLU A 7 -1.34 -5.77 -10.20
C GLU A 7 -0.23 -5.50 -9.19
N PHE A 8 -0.54 -5.51 -7.89
CA PHE A 8 0.46 -5.39 -6.83
C PHE A 8 1.46 -6.56 -6.87
N LYS A 9 0.97 -7.80 -6.97
CA LYS A 9 1.82 -8.99 -7.08
C LYS A 9 2.68 -8.95 -8.34
N GLU A 10 2.09 -8.65 -9.48
CA GLU A 10 2.80 -8.53 -10.76
C GLU A 10 3.86 -7.41 -10.71
N TYR A 11 3.50 -6.24 -10.20
CA TYR A 11 4.43 -5.12 -10.02
C TYR A 11 5.59 -5.48 -9.07
N ALA A 12 5.29 -6.14 -7.95
CA ALA A 12 6.29 -6.54 -6.98
C ALA A 12 7.27 -7.60 -7.53
N LEU A 13 6.75 -8.60 -8.26
CA LEU A 13 7.57 -9.57 -8.96
C LEU A 13 8.47 -8.91 -10.01
N ASN A 14 7.93 -7.96 -10.79
CA ASN A 14 8.70 -7.20 -11.78
C ASN A 14 9.79 -6.31 -11.14
N LYS A 15 9.57 -5.86 -9.91
CA LYS A 15 10.56 -5.13 -9.10
C LYS A 15 11.57 -6.04 -8.38
N GLY A 16 11.45 -7.36 -8.55
CA GLY A 16 12.36 -8.35 -7.98
C GLY A 16 12.13 -8.66 -6.50
N LEU A 17 10.94 -8.38 -5.96
CA LEU A 17 10.62 -8.75 -4.58
C LEU A 17 10.42 -10.27 -4.45
N GLU A 18 10.90 -10.84 -3.35
CA GLU A 18 10.63 -12.23 -3.00
C GLU A 18 9.15 -12.45 -2.66
N LEU A 19 8.61 -13.61 -3.01
CA LEU A 19 7.20 -13.98 -2.75
C LEU A 19 6.80 -13.77 -1.28
N THR A 20 7.68 -14.14 -0.34
CA THR A 20 7.47 -13.95 1.10
C THR A 20 7.31 -12.47 1.47
N THR A 21 8.08 -11.58 0.84
CA THR A 21 7.96 -10.13 1.05
C THR A 21 6.65 -9.60 0.48
N ILE A 22 6.25 -10.11 -0.69
CA ILE A 22 4.98 -9.75 -1.33
C ILE A 22 3.81 -10.14 -0.45
N GLU A 23 3.79 -11.37 0.07
CA GLU A 23 2.76 -11.87 0.97
C GLU A 23 2.70 -11.04 2.26
N ASN A 24 3.85 -10.76 2.88
CA ASN A 24 3.92 -9.90 4.06
C ASN A 24 3.34 -8.51 3.78
N TYR A 25 3.65 -7.90 2.62
CA TYR A 25 3.11 -6.58 2.28
C TYR A 25 1.59 -6.61 2.07
N LEU A 26 1.07 -7.66 1.41
CA LEU A 26 -0.36 -7.84 1.23
C LEU A 26 -1.09 -8.04 2.56
N GLU A 27 -0.50 -8.81 3.48
CA GLU A 27 -1.04 -9.01 4.83
C GLU A 27 -1.09 -7.68 5.59
N GLU A 28 0.00 -6.90 5.59
CA GLU A 28 0.05 -5.60 6.26
C GLU A 28 -0.96 -4.61 5.68
N LEU A 29 -1.07 -4.52 4.35
CA LEU A 29 -2.08 -3.68 3.68
C LEU A 29 -3.51 -4.10 4.03
N THR A 30 -3.78 -5.41 4.11
CA THR A 30 -5.07 -5.96 4.52
C THR A 30 -5.37 -5.60 5.97
N ASN A 31 -4.41 -5.78 6.87
CA ASN A 31 -4.56 -5.45 8.29
C ASN A 31 -4.87 -3.97 8.52
N ILE A 32 -4.20 -3.07 7.77
CA ILE A 32 -4.50 -1.63 7.84
C ILE A 32 -5.91 -1.36 7.31
N SER A 33 -6.32 -2.00 6.22
CA SER A 33 -7.65 -1.78 5.64
C SER A 33 -8.77 -2.12 6.64
N ILE A 34 -8.60 -3.22 7.37
CA ILE A 34 -9.51 -3.63 8.44
C ILE A 34 -9.49 -2.59 9.57
N PHE A 35 -8.29 -2.14 9.95
CA PHE A 35 -8.12 -1.18 11.04
C PHE A 35 -8.74 0.19 10.76
N VAL A 36 -8.57 0.72 9.55
CA VAL A 36 -9.09 2.02 9.14
C VAL A 36 -10.59 1.94 8.84
N GLY A 37 -11.12 0.73 8.63
CA GLY A 37 -12.50 0.50 8.23
C GLY A 37 -12.76 0.81 6.76
N GLU A 38 -11.70 1.01 5.97
CA GLU A 38 -11.76 1.36 4.55
C GLU A 38 -10.74 0.53 3.78
N ARG A 39 -11.09 0.12 2.55
CA ARG A 39 -10.14 -0.58 1.67
C ARG A 39 -9.01 0.36 1.26
N ILE A 40 -7.76 -0.10 1.34
CA ILE A 40 -6.63 0.61 0.74
C ILE A 40 -6.81 0.61 -0.78
N SER A 41 -6.75 1.80 -1.38
CA SER A 41 -7.03 2.06 -2.78
C SER A 41 -6.31 3.33 -3.23
N GLU A 42 -6.38 3.63 -4.53
CA GLU A 42 -5.93 4.89 -5.10
C GLU A 42 -6.58 6.12 -4.44
N LYS A 43 -7.80 5.97 -3.89
CA LYS A 43 -8.53 7.10 -3.28
C LYS A 43 -7.98 7.54 -1.94
N ASN A 44 -7.35 6.63 -1.19
CA ASN A 44 -6.82 6.91 0.14
C ASN A 44 -5.32 6.66 0.26
N LEU A 45 -4.66 6.32 -0.86
CA LEU A 45 -3.21 6.09 -0.91
C LEU A 45 -2.59 6.47 -2.26
N SER A 46 -3.05 7.55 -2.90
CA SER A 46 -2.47 8.05 -4.17
C SER A 46 -1.29 8.98 -3.99
N ASN A 47 -1.18 9.65 -2.83
CA ASN A 47 -0.17 10.68 -2.62
C ASN A 47 0.43 10.68 -1.20
N LEU A 48 1.49 11.47 -1.02
CA LEU A 48 2.23 11.57 0.24
C LEU A 48 1.40 12.17 1.38
N SER A 49 0.42 13.02 1.09
CA SER A 49 -0.45 13.60 2.11
C SER A 49 -1.38 12.55 2.70
N ASP A 50 -1.99 11.71 1.85
CA ASP A 50 -2.85 10.61 2.29
C ASP A 50 -2.07 9.59 3.11
N LEU A 51 -0.86 9.24 2.67
CA LEU A 51 0.06 8.38 3.42
C LEU A 51 0.35 8.95 4.81
N ARG A 52 0.62 10.26 4.92
CA ARG A 52 0.87 10.92 6.22
C ARG A 52 -0.36 10.84 7.12
N ILE A 53 -1.56 11.08 6.60
CA ILE A 53 -2.81 11.00 7.37
C ILE A 53 -3.00 9.58 7.92
N LEU A 54 -2.74 8.55 7.12
CA LEU A 54 -2.82 7.16 7.54
C LEU A 54 -1.78 6.80 8.61
N ILE A 55 -0.53 7.25 8.44
CA ILE A 55 0.53 7.03 9.45
C ILE A 55 0.16 7.70 10.77
N GLU A 56 -0.35 8.93 10.76
CA GLU A 56 -0.79 9.63 11.97
C GLU A 56 -1.98 8.94 12.64
N LYS A 57 -2.92 8.39 11.87
CA LYS A 57 -3.99 7.53 12.41
C LYS A 57 -3.41 6.28 13.05
N LEU A 58 -2.48 5.58 12.39
CA LEU A 58 -1.85 4.37 12.92
C LEU A 58 -1.06 4.65 14.21
N ARG A 59 -0.36 5.79 14.30
CA ARG A 59 0.40 6.22 15.49
C ARG A 59 -0.44 6.33 16.76
N LYS A 60 -1.74 6.59 16.64
CA LYS A 60 -2.65 6.68 17.79
C LYS A 60 -2.97 5.32 18.42
N TYR A 61 -2.77 4.21 17.69
CA TYR A 61 -3.27 2.89 18.09
C TYR A 61 -2.27 1.74 17.91
N LYS A 62 -1.17 1.96 17.18
CA LYS A 62 -0.12 0.97 16.93
C LYS A 62 1.21 1.48 17.47
N ASN A 63 2.06 0.55 17.93
CA ASN A 63 3.42 0.88 18.33
C ASN A 63 4.30 1.19 17.10
N GLN A 64 5.44 1.88 17.33
CA GLN A 64 6.36 2.26 16.26
C GLN A 64 6.83 1.07 15.42
N LYS A 65 7.09 -0.08 16.05
CA LYS A 65 7.53 -1.30 15.36
C LYS A 65 6.50 -1.81 14.34
N SER A 66 5.21 -1.76 14.66
CA SER A 66 4.14 -2.11 13.72
C SER A 66 4.05 -1.10 12.58
N ILE A 67 4.25 0.19 12.87
CA ILE A 67 4.24 1.25 11.86
C ILE A 67 5.41 1.08 10.89
N ASP A 68 6.59 0.75 11.39
CA ASP A 68 7.79 0.55 10.57
C ASP A 68 7.66 -0.63 9.59
N LYS A 69 6.84 -1.63 9.91
CA LYS A 69 6.53 -2.74 9.00
C LYS A 69 5.52 -2.37 7.91
N VAL A 70 4.54 -1.56 8.28
CA VAL A 70 3.41 -1.15 7.45
C VAL A 70 3.79 -0.07 6.43
N VAL A 71 4.65 0.87 6.83
CA VAL A 71 5.04 2.02 6.00
C VAL A 71 5.68 1.62 4.66
N PRO A 72 6.62 0.65 4.61
CA PRO A 72 7.16 0.15 3.35
C PRO A 72 6.08 -0.40 2.42
N ALA A 73 5.15 -1.21 2.92
CA ALA A 73 4.06 -1.78 2.13
C ALA A 73 3.14 -0.69 1.54
N MET A 74 2.79 0.32 2.34
CA MET A 74 2.02 1.47 1.86
C MET A 74 2.78 2.27 0.80
N LYS A 75 4.07 2.58 1.02
CA LYS A 75 4.87 3.31 0.03
C LYS A 75 4.99 2.54 -1.29
N PHE A 76 5.19 1.24 -1.21
CA PHE A 76 5.28 0.37 -2.37
C PHE A 76 3.97 0.32 -3.15
N TYR A 77 2.84 0.21 -2.44
CA TYR A 77 1.51 0.31 -3.05
C TYR A 77 1.31 1.65 -3.76
N MET A 78 1.67 2.77 -3.12
CA MET A 78 1.56 4.10 -3.72
C MET A 78 2.42 4.24 -4.99
N GLU A 79 3.62 3.66 -5.00
CA GLU A 79 4.48 3.65 -6.20
C GLU A 79 3.82 2.88 -7.35
N MET A 80 3.26 1.71 -7.05
CA MET A 80 2.52 0.90 -8.01
C MET A 80 1.30 1.66 -8.59
N ILE A 81 0.52 2.32 -7.74
CA ILE A 81 -0.61 3.17 -8.17
C ILE A 81 -0.10 4.26 -9.13
N LYS A 82 0.97 4.98 -8.79
CA LYS A 82 1.51 6.01 -9.70
C LYS A 82 1.85 5.44 -11.08
N VAL A 83 2.54 4.30 -11.14
CA VAL A 83 2.88 3.66 -12.41
C VAL A 83 1.63 3.24 -13.20
N LEU A 84 0.62 2.67 -12.53
CA LEU A 84 -0.63 2.29 -13.20
C LEU A 84 -1.35 3.49 -13.80
N PHE A 85 -1.42 4.62 -13.08
CA PHE A 85 -2.17 5.79 -13.52
C PHE A 85 -1.37 6.75 -14.41
N GLU A 86 -0.05 6.85 -14.28
CA GLU A 86 0.81 7.61 -15.21
C GLU A 86 0.85 6.98 -16.61
N ASN A 87 0.64 5.67 -16.73
CA ASN A 87 0.55 5.00 -18.02
C ASN A 87 -0.79 5.26 -18.73
N ILE A 88 -1.86 5.58 -18.01
CA ILE A 88 -3.17 5.89 -18.58
C ILE A 88 -3.19 7.27 -19.25
N GLU A 89 -2.36 8.21 -18.81
CA GLU A 89 -2.26 9.55 -19.43
C GLU A 89 -1.39 9.58 -20.70
N LYS A 90 -0.75 8.45 -21.08
CA LYS A 90 0.16 8.35 -22.22
C LYS A 90 -0.37 7.52 -23.41
N GLU A 91 -1.55 6.92 -23.29
CA GLU A 91 -2.30 6.31 -24.39
C GLU A 91 -3.39 7.25 -24.92
#